data_AF-A0A5C5WLH9-F1
#
_entry.id   AF-A0A5C5WLH9-F1
#
_cell.length_a   1.000
_cell.length_b   1.000
_cell.length_c   1.000
_cell.angle_alpha   90.00
_cell.angle_beta   90.00
_cell.angle_gamma   90.00
#
_symmetry.space_group_name_H-M   'P 1'
#
loop_
_entity.id
_entity.type
_entity.pdbx_description
1 polymer ?
#
loop_
_entity_poly.entity_id
_entity_poly.type
_entity_poly.pdbx_seq_one_letter_code
_entity_poly.pdbx_strand_id
1 'polypeptide(L)'
;MSQSVENPLNRSFWASPREQLKLAIRGVAVAAFFAFGAAIMPEKWMVETSEFLGFDPFPDSPLTFYLARHLSLMYGFVGVLLWIAASDFERYRPLIRHLARLTIIFGVMQGVIDAMAGLPAWWSIGESGSTVLGGCLLVWMERRSD
;
A
#
# COMPACT_ATOMS: atom_id res chain seq x y z
N MET A 1 0.10 -53.95 4.77
CA MET A 1 0.00 -52.64 5.45
C MET A 1 1.30 -51.86 5.20
N SER A 2 1.42 -51.15 4.08
CA SER A 2 2.52 -50.20 3.88
C SER A 2 2.06 -48.84 4.40
N GLN A 3 2.66 -48.38 5.50
CA GLN A 3 2.49 -47.00 5.94
C GLN A 3 3.11 -46.09 4.88
N SER A 4 2.29 -45.23 4.28
CA SER A 4 2.75 -44.16 3.39
C SER A 4 3.58 -43.19 4.22
N VAL A 5 4.89 -43.23 4.05
CA VAL A 5 5.81 -42.24 4.61
C VAL A 5 5.44 -40.89 4.02
N GLU A 6 4.82 -40.01 4.82
CA GLU A 6 4.60 -38.62 4.45
C GLU A 6 5.95 -37.97 4.16
N ASN A 7 6.18 -37.60 2.90
CA ASN A 7 7.38 -36.92 2.48
C ASN A 7 7.36 -35.47 3.03
N PRO A 8 8.29 -35.08 3.93
CA PRO A 8 8.32 -33.74 4.51
C PRO A 8 8.62 -32.62 3.49
N LEU A 9 8.98 -32.98 2.25
CA LEU A 9 9.18 -32.06 1.13
C LEU A 9 7.88 -31.75 0.36
N ASN A 10 6.74 -32.35 0.72
CA ASN A 10 5.42 -31.97 0.18
C ASN A 10 4.78 -30.82 0.98
N ARG A 11 5.57 -29.81 1.35
CA ARG A 11 5.00 -28.49 1.63
C ARG A 11 4.82 -27.82 0.28
N SER A 12 3.58 -27.64 -0.15
CA SER A 12 3.31 -26.93 -1.41
C SER A 12 4.12 -25.65 -1.43
N PHE A 13 5.00 -25.50 -2.42
CA PHE A 13 5.79 -24.29 -2.65
C PHE A 13 4.90 -23.04 -2.76
N TRP A 14 3.63 -23.28 -3.08
CA TRP A 14 2.55 -22.33 -3.13
C TRP A 14 1.92 -22.18 -1.74
N ALA A 15 2.06 -20.98 -1.16
CA ALA A 15 1.21 -20.54 -0.06
C ALA A 15 -0.27 -20.68 -0.47
N SER A 16 -1.15 -21.07 0.46
CA SER A 16 -2.60 -21.09 0.18
C SER A 16 -3.08 -19.70 -0.24
N PRO A 17 -4.18 -19.56 -1.00
CA PRO A 17 -4.68 -18.24 -1.41
C PRO A 17 -4.83 -17.25 -0.25
N ARG A 18 -5.24 -17.75 0.91
CA ARG A 18 -5.33 -17.01 2.18
C ARG A 18 -3.97 -16.49 2.63
N GLU A 19 -2.96 -17.34 2.67
CA GLU A 19 -1.60 -16.94 3.05
C GLU A 19 -1.00 -15.95 2.03
N GLN A 20 -1.32 -16.11 0.73
CA GLN A 20 -0.92 -15.14 -0.29
C GLN A 20 -1.54 -13.76 -0.04
N LEU A 21 -2.84 -13.68 0.27
CA LEU A 21 -3.51 -12.42 0.60
C LEU A 21 -2.90 -11.77 1.85
N LYS A 22 -2.67 -12.57 2.90
CA LYS A 22 -2.04 -12.10 4.13
C LYS A 22 -0.63 -11.56 3.88
N LEU A 23 0.16 -12.25 3.07
CA LEU A 23 1.50 -11.79 2.66
C LEU A 23 1.42 -10.51 1.83
N ALA A 24 0.45 -10.38 0.92
CA ALA A 24 0.25 -9.17 0.13
C ALA A 24 -0.07 -7.96 1.04
N ILE A 25 -0.98 -8.11 2.00
CA ILE A 25 -1.33 -7.04 2.96
C ILE A 25 -0.13 -6.66 3.83
N ARG A 26 0.65 -7.64 4.29
CA ARG A 26 1.89 -7.38 5.04
C ARG A 26 2.92 -6.66 4.19
N GLY A 27 3.06 -7.02 2.91
CA GLY A 27 3.93 -6.32 1.96
C GLY A 27 3.53 -4.84 1.83
N VAL A 28 2.24 -4.56 1.67
CA VAL A 28 1.71 -3.18 1.63
C VAL A 28 1.97 -2.45 2.95
N ALA A 29 1.77 -3.11 4.09
CA ALA A 29 2.05 -2.52 5.40
C ALA A 29 3.53 -2.15 5.58
N VAL A 30 4.45 -3.03 5.15
CA VAL A 30 5.89 -2.78 5.19
C VAL A 30 6.26 -1.61 4.27
N ALA A 31 5.72 -1.56 3.05
CA ALA A 31 5.92 -0.41 2.17
C ALA A 31 5.44 0.89 2.81
N ALA A 32 4.28 0.88 3.46
CA ALA A 32 3.72 2.04 4.15
C ALA A 32 4.56 2.49 5.37
N PHE A 33 5.27 1.59 6.05
CA PHE A 33 6.16 1.97 7.16
C PHE A 33 7.32 2.88 6.76
N PHE A 34 7.78 2.82 5.51
CA PHE A 34 8.80 3.78 5.03
C PHE A 34 8.31 5.24 5.08
N ALA A 35 6.99 5.46 5.09
CA ALA A 35 6.42 6.80 5.24
C ALA A 35 6.71 7.44 6.62
N PHE A 36 6.96 6.65 7.67
CA PHE A 36 7.45 7.21 8.94
C PHE A 36 8.84 7.85 8.78
N GLY A 37 9.72 7.23 7.98
CA GLY A 37 11.02 7.80 7.63
C GLY A 37 10.85 9.08 6.81
N ALA A 38 9.96 9.06 5.81
CA ALA A 38 9.66 10.23 4.99
C ALA A 38 9.09 11.41 5.82
N ALA A 39 8.31 11.13 6.87
CA ALA A 39 7.74 12.15 7.74
C ALA A 39 8.79 12.95 8.53
N ILE A 40 9.94 12.37 8.84
CA ILE A 40 11.00 13.03 9.62
C ILE A 40 12.22 13.39 8.77
N MET A 41 12.16 13.20 7.44
CA MET A 41 13.29 13.48 6.59
C MET A 41 13.60 14.99 6.51
N PRO A 42 14.87 15.36 6.26
CA PRO A 42 15.27 16.74 6.04
C PRO A 42 14.49 17.38 4.89
N GLU A 43 14.15 18.66 5.02
CA GLU A 43 13.43 19.44 3.99
C GLU A 43 14.16 19.41 2.65
N LYS A 44 15.49 19.50 2.69
CA LYS A 44 16.36 19.36 1.53
C LYS A 44 16.09 18.09 0.72
N TRP A 45 15.88 16.94 1.36
CA TRP A 45 15.61 15.69 0.65
C TRP A 45 14.26 15.71 -0.06
N MET A 46 13.25 16.38 0.51
CA MET A 46 11.95 16.51 -0.13
C MET A 46 12.04 17.38 -1.39
N VAL A 47 12.74 18.51 -1.27
CA VAL A 47 12.98 19.43 -2.38
C VAL A 47 13.74 18.74 -3.50
N GLU A 48 14.89 18.12 -3.18
CA GLU A 48 15.72 17.41 -4.18
C GLU A 48 14.97 16.26 -4.86
N THR A 49 14.13 15.52 -4.11
CA THR A 49 13.32 14.44 -4.69
C THR A 49 12.22 14.99 -5.60
N SER A 50 11.56 16.08 -5.20
CA SER A 50 10.53 16.75 -6.00
C SER A 50 11.10 17.26 -7.33
N GLU A 51 12.23 17.97 -7.26
CA GLU A 51 12.91 18.50 -8.44
C GLU A 51 13.46 17.39 -9.34
N PHE A 52 13.99 16.31 -8.76
CA PHE A 52 14.41 15.12 -9.52
C PHE A 52 13.25 14.49 -10.30
N LEU A 53 12.03 14.53 -9.75
CA LEU A 53 10.81 14.04 -10.40
C LEU A 53 10.23 15.05 -11.42
N GLY A 54 10.81 16.24 -11.56
CA GLY A 54 10.34 17.30 -12.46
C GLY A 54 9.17 18.11 -11.92
N PHE A 55 9.02 18.17 -10.59
CA PHE A 55 8.02 18.99 -9.88
C PHE A 55 8.66 20.26 -9.33
N ASP A 56 9.30 21.02 -10.21
CA ASP A 56 9.96 22.29 -9.90
C ASP A 56 9.12 23.52 -10.33
N PRO A 57 9.18 24.62 -9.56
CA PRO A 57 9.84 24.75 -8.26
C PRO A 57 9.01 24.11 -7.14
N PHE A 58 9.68 23.42 -6.19
CA PHE A 58 9.01 22.96 -4.98
C PHE A 58 8.53 24.19 -4.16
N PRO A 59 7.24 24.27 -3.77
CA PRO A 59 6.74 25.43 -3.05
C PRO A 59 7.38 25.59 -1.67
N ASP A 60 8.24 26.59 -1.52
CA ASP A 60 8.90 26.93 -0.26
C ASP A 60 7.94 27.64 0.70
N SER A 61 7.04 26.84 1.29
CA SER A 61 6.05 27.28 2.25
C SER A 61 6.00 26.30 3.44
N PRO A 62 5.96 26.79 4.69
CA PRO A 62 5.83 25.93 5.86
C PRO A 62 4.63 24.97 5.78
N LEU A 63 3.54 25.40 5.13
CA LEU A 63 2.34 24.58 4.96
C LEU A 63 2.60 23.36 4.06
N THR A 64 3.42 23.50 3.02
CA THR A 64 3.79 22.41 2.10
C THR A 64 4.49 21.29 2.84
N PHE A 65 5.54 21.62 3.60
CA PHE A 65 6.29 20.66 4.40
C PHE A 65 5.44 20.06 5.51
N TYR A 66 4.61 20.88 6.19
CA TYR A 66 3.69 20.41 7.20
C TYR A 66 2.72 19.36 6.65
N LEU A 67 2.08 19.63 5.51
CA LEU A 67 1.12 18.72 4.88
C LEU A 67 1.79 17.42 4.39
N ALA A 68 2.95 17.53 3.72
CA ALA A 68 3.69 16.37 3.24
C ALA A 68 4.10 15.43 4.39
N ARG A 69 4.57 15.99 5.52
CA ARG A 69 4.91 15.22 6.71
C ARG A 69 3.70 14.58 7.38
N HIS A 70 2.59 15.31 7.51
CA HIS A 70 1.35 14.77 8.10
C HIS A 70 0.76 13.64 7.25
N LEU A 71 0.77 13.81 5.92
CA LEU A 71 0.34 12.77 5.01
C LEU A 71 1.22 11.52 5.12
N SER A 72 2.53 11.71 5.23
CA SER A 72 3.48 10.61 5.45
C SER A 72 3.21 9.87 6.78
N LEU A 73 2.93 10.59 7.86
CA LEU A 73 2.51 9.98 9.14
C LEU A 73 1.20 9.19 8.99
N MET A 74 0.20 9.76 8.31
CA MET A 74 -1.07 9.07 8.06
C MET A 74 -0.83 7.73 7.35
N TYR A 75 -0.03 7.72 6.27
CA TYR A 75 0.31 6.47 5.58
C TYR A 75 1.07 5.49 6.46
N GLY A 76 2.01 5.96 7.29
CA GLY A 76 2.70 5.11 8.27
C GLY A 76 1.72 4.42 9.23
N PHE A 77 0.76 5.17 9.77
CA PHE A 77 -0.29 4.62 10.65
C PHE A 77 -1.26 3.70 9.91
N VAL A 78 -1.58 3.96 8.64
CA VAL A 78 -2.32 3.01 7.80
C VAL A 78 -1.55 1.69 7.70
N GLY A 79 -0.23 1.73 7.52
CA GLY A 79 0.64 0.56 7.58
C GLY A 79 0.51 -0.21 8.90
N VAL A 80 0.47 0.48 10.04
CA VAL A 80 0.29 -0.15 11.36
C VAL A 80 -1.05 -0.87 11.43
N LEU A 81 -2.14 -0.24 10.99
CA LEU A 81 -3.47 -0.84 10.98
C LEU A 81 -3.55 -2.07 10.08
N LEU A 82 -2.94 -2.01 8.88
CA LEU A 82 -2.85 -3.15 7.97
C LEU A 82 -2.04 -4.30 8.57
N TRP A 83 -0.94 -3.99 9.27
CA TRP A 83 -0.13 -4.99 9.95
C TRP A 83 -0.90 -5.70 11.07
N ILE A 84 -1.64 -4.94 11.88
CA ILE A 84 -2.51 -5.48 12.93
C ILE A 84 -3.60 -6.37 12.31
N ALA A 85 -4.29 -5.88 11.27
CA ALA A 85 -5.33 -6.63 10.59
C ALA A 85 -4.79 -7.94 9.98
N ALA A 86 -3.59 -7.93 9.41
CA ALA A 86 -2.94 -9.12 8.87
C ALA A 86 -2.37 -10.06 9.94
N SER A 87 -2.19 -9.59 11.18
CA SER A 87 -1.69 -10.40 12.30
C SER A 87 -2.79 -11.28 12.91
N ASP A 88 -4.02 -10.77 12.98
CA ASP A 88 -5.21 -11.52 13.40
C ASP A 88 -6.21 -11.60 12.22
N PHE A 89 -5.77 -12.27 11.16
CA PHE A 89 -6.45 -12.27 9.86
C PHE A 89 -7.89 -12.78 9.94
N GLU A 90 -8.16 -13.86 10.69
CA GLU A 90 -9.51 -14.43 10.80
C GLU A 90 -10.50 -13.43 11.41
N ARG A 91 -10.08 -12.74 12.48
CA ARG A 91 -10.90 -11.75 13.16
C ARG A 91 -11.16 -10.52 12.29
N TYR A 92 -10.17 -10.06 11.53
CA TYR A 92 -10.25 -8.84 10.72
C TYR A 92 -10.61 -9.08 9.25
N ARG A 93 -10.94 -10.31 8.85
CA ARG A 93 -11.28 -10.65 7.46
C ARG A 93 -12.37 -9.77 6.85
N PRO A 94 -13.51 -9.48 7.54
CA PRO A 94 -14.51 -8.58 6.97
C PRO A 94 -13.97 -7.17 6.72
N LEU A 95 -13.13 -6.66 7.63
CA LEU A 95 -12.47 -5.36 7.48
C LEU A 95 -11.54 -5.36 6.26
N ILE A 96 -10.70 -6.39 6.10
CA ILE A 96 -9.79 -6.55 4.96
C ILE A 96 -10.55 -6.54 3.62
N ARG A 97 -11.69 -7.25 3.55
CA ARG A 97 -12.56 -7.25 2.37
C ARG A 97 -13.08 -5.87 2.01
N HIS A 98 -13.46 -5.07 3.01
CA HIS A 98 -13.87 -3.69 2.79
C HIS A 98 -12.70 -2.80 2.38
N LEU A 99 -11.54 -2.93 3.06
CA LEU A 99 -10.34 -2.17 2.74
C LEU A 99 -9.89 -2.41 1.29
N ALA A 100 -9.89 -3.65 0.80
CA ALA A 100 -9.52 -3.96 -0.58
C ALA A 100 -10.39 -3.20 -1.62
N ARG A 101 -11.69 -3.04 -1.35
CA ARG A 101 -12.61 -2.26 -2.21
C ARG A 101 -12.41 -0.76 -2.04
N LEU A 102 -12.22 -0.30 -0.80
CA LEU A 102 -11.95 1.09 -0.50
C LEU A 102 -10.63 1.55 -1.12
N THR A 103 -9.62 0.68 -1.26
CA THR A 103 -8.37 0.98 -1.97
C THR A 103 -8.60 1.30 -3.45
N ILE A 104 -9.55 0.61 -4.11
CA ILE A 104 -9.92 0.93 -5.50
C ILE A 104 -10.53 2.34 -5.57
N ILE A 105 -11.48 2.63 -4.68
CA ILE A 105 -12.12 3.95 -4.61
C ILE A 105 -11.07 5.03 -4.30
N PHE A 106 -10.17 4.75 -3.37
CA PHE A 106 -9.08 5.64 -2.98
C PHE A 106 -8.18 5.95 -4.18
N GLY A 107 -7.74 4.94 -4.94
CA GLY A 107 -6.94 5.15 -6.15
C GLY A 107 -7.65 5.96 -7.22
N VAL A 108 -8.97 5.78 -7.40
CA VAL A 108 -9.76 6.63 -8.32
C VAL A 108 -9.81 8.08 -7.82
N MET A 109 -10.01 8.29 -6.51
CA MET A 109 -10.04 9.63 -5.92
C MET A 109 -8.67 10.31 -5.94
N GLN A 110 -7.58 9.56 -5.76
CA GLN A 110 -6.22 10.07 -5.99
C GLN A 110 -6.09 10.59 -7.41
N GLY A 111 -6.57 9.84 -8.42
CA GLY A 111 -6.48 10.28 -9.82
C GLY A 111 -7.26 11.57 -10.10
N VAL A 112 -8.39 11.76 -9.43
CA VAL A 112 -9.15 13.02 -9.47
C VAL A 112 -8.36 14.16 -8.83
N ILE A 113 -7.73 13.91 -7.67
CA ILE A 113 -6.90 14.89 -6.97
C ILE A 113 -5.67 15.26 -7.83
N ASP A 114 -5.00 14.29 -8.44
CA ASP A 114 -3.85 14.52 -9.31
C ASP A 114 -4.21 15.42 -10.49
N ALA A 115 -5.37 15.16 -11.11
CA ALA A 115 -5.89 15.97 -12.20
C ALA A 115 -6.23 17.40 -11.74
N MET A 116 -6.83 17.57 -10.55
CA MET A 116 -7.11 18.87 -9.96
C MET A 116 -5.83 19.64 -9.60
N ALA A 117 -4.78 18.92 -9.19
CA ALA A 117 -3.47 19.46 -8.86
C ALA A 117 -2.60 19.76 -10.09
N GLY A 118 -3.03 19.34 -11.29
CA GLY A 118 -2.27 19.53 -12.53
C GLY A 118 -1.03 18.66 -12.65
N LEU A 119 -1.00 17.51 -11.95
CA LEU A 119 0.13 16.57 -12.04
C LEU A 119 0.19 15.90 -13.41
N PRO A 120 1.41 15.55 -13.89
CA PRO A 120 1.59 14.92 -15.19
C PRO A 120 1.03 13.49 -15.19
N ALA A 121 0.50 13.06 -16.33
CA ALA A 121 -0.20 11.79 -16.46
C ALA A 121 0.63 10.56 -16.05
N TRP A 122 1.95 10.57 -16.27
CA TRP A 122 2.81 9.46 -15.88
C TRP A 122 2.85 9.26 -14.36
N TRP A 123 2.79 10.36 -13.60
CA TRP A 123 2.71 10.32 -12.14
C TRP A 123 1.38 9.73 -11.70
N SER A 124 0.27 10.24 -12.23
CA SER A 124 -1.07 9.74 -11.89
C SER A 124 -1.27 8.27 -12.26
N ILE A 125 -0.72 7.82 -13.40
CA ILE A 125 -0.74 6.39 -13.76
C ILE A 125 0.08 5.58 -12.75
N GLY A 126 1.25 6.09 -12.34
CA GLY A 126 2.11 5.46 -11.35
C GLY A 126 1.47 5.38 -9.95
N GLU A 127 0.93 6.47 -9.44
CA GLU A 127 0.33 6.54 -8.11
C GLU A 127 -1.08 5.94 -8.09
N SER A 128 -2.01 6.60 -8.78
CA SER A 128 -3.43 6.28 -8.78
C SER A 128 -3.71 4.96 -9.51
N GLY A 129 -3.09 4.77 -10.68
CA GLY A 129 -3.23 3.54 -11.46
C GLY A 129 -2.71 2.30 -10.73
N SER A 130 -1.53 2.38 -10.11
CA SER A 130 -0.99 1.24 -9.32
C SER A 130 -1.84 0.95 -8.09
N THR A 131 -2.41 1.98 -7.44
CA THR A 131 -3.28 1.81 -6.27
C THR A 131 -4.59 1.10 -6.65
N VAL A 132 -5.22 1.50 -7.77
CA VAL A 132 -6.40 0.80 -8.32
C VAL A 132 -6.08 -0.65 -8.64
N LEU A 133 -4.96 -0.90 -9.33
CA LEU A 133 -4.52 -2.26 -9.67
C LEU A 133 -4.27 -3.10 -8.41
N GLY A 134 -3.64 -2.53 -7.40
CA GLY A 134 -3.41 -3.16 -6.10
C GLY A 134 -4.71 -3.53 -5.39
N GLY A 135 -5.68 -2.61 -5.35
CA GLY A 135 -7.02 -2.88 -4.80
C GLY A 135 -7.75 -4.01 -5.54
N CYS A 136 -7.73 -3.97 -6.89
CA CYS A 136 -8.29 -5.04 -7.72
C CYS A 136 -7.64 -6.41 -7.44
N LEU A 137 -6.31 -6.44 -7.31
CA LEU A 137 -5.57 -7.64 -6.97
C LEU A 137 -5.98 -8.17 -5.58
N LEU A 138 -6.07 -7.31 -4.57
CA LEU A 138 -6.49 -7.69 -3.22
C LEU A 138 -7.92 -8.25 -3.21
N VAL A 139 -8.86 -7.63 -3.93
CA VAL A 139 -10.23 -8.15 -4.07
C VAL A 139 -10.25 -9.51 -4.75
N TRP A 140 -9.43 -9.70 -5.78
CA TRP A 140 -9.32 -10.99 -6.46
C TRP A 140 -8.72 -12.09 -5.56
N MET A 141 -7.70 -11.76 -4.76
CA MET A 141 -7.09 -12.70 -3.80
C MET A 141 -8.08 -13.04 -2.68
N GLU A 142 -8.86 -12.07 -2.20
CA GLU A 142 -9.88 -12.27 -1.17
C GLU A 142 -10.96 -13.23 -1.62
N ARG A 143 -11.49 -13.07 -2.83
CA ARG A 143 -12.50 -13.98 -3.41
C ARG A 143 -11.99 -15.42 -3.63
N ARG A 144 -10.67 -15.61 -3.73
CA ARG A 144 -10.04 -16.94 -3.84
C ARG A 144 -9.70 -17.57 -2.49
N SER A 145 -9.80 -16.78 -1.42
CA SER A 145 -9.51 -17.19 -0.06
C SER A 145 -10.79 -17.53 0.73
N ASP A 146 -11.96 -17.41 0.08
CA ASP A 146 -13.23 -18.03 0.48
C ASP A 146 -13.19 -19.53 0.12
#